data_AF-A0A946HKV5-F1
#
_entry.id   AF-A0A946HKV5-F1
#
_cell.length_a   1.000
_cell.length_b   1.000
_cell.length_c   1.000
_cell.angle_alpha   90.00
_cell.angle_beta   90.00
_cell.angle_gamma   90.00
#
_symmetry.space_group_name_H-M   'P 1'
#
loop_
_entity.id
_entity.type
_entity.pdbx_description
1 polymer ?
#
loop_
_entity_poly.entity_id
_entity_poly.type
_entity_poly.pdbx_seq_one_letter_code
_entity_poly.pdbx_strand_id
1 'polypeptide(L)' 'MTDFYVKVGDSASFTKTVSESDVYQFAGLTGDFSPNHVNKVYMEKSSYGRLMAHG' A
#
# COMPACT_ATOMS: atom_id res chain seq x y z
N MET A 1 29.41 -21.26 16.12
CA MET A 1 28.56 -20.52 15.16
C MET A 1 27.15 -20.59 15.69
N THR A 2 26.53 -19.46 16.00
CA THR A 2 25.11 -19.42 16.33
C THR A 2 24.35 -19.72 15.05
N ASP A 3 23.62 -20.83 15.02
CA ASP A 3 22.76 -21.17 13.90
C ASP A 3 21.75 -20.04 13.64
N PHE A 4 21.54 -19.71 12.37
CA PHE A 4 20.53 -18.72 11.97
C PHE A 4 19.15 -19.28 12.34
N TYR A 5 18.35 -18.51 13.08
CA TYR A 5 17.12 -18.99 13.72
C TYR A 5 15.95 -19.22 12.75
N VAL A 6 16.12 -18.94 11.45
CA VAL A 6 15.14 -19.17 10.38
C VAL A 6 15.65 -20.27 9.46
N LYS A 7 14.77 -21.23 9.15
CA LYS A 7 15.05 -22.40 8.30
C LYS A 7 14.43 -22.24 6.91
N VAL A 8 14.99 -22.97 5.93
CA VAL A 8 14.41 -23.04 4.58
C VAL A 8 12.99 -23.61 4.67
N GLY A 9 12.02 -22.91 4.10
CA GLY A 9 10.61 -23.27 4.13
C GLY A 9 9.80 -22.56 5.23
N ASP A 10 10.44 -21.83 6.14
CA ASP A 10 9.72 -20.99 7.09
C ASP A 10 8.95 -19.88 6.35
N SER A 11 7.70 -19.67 6.74
CA SER A 11 6.85 -18.62 6.19
C SER A 11 6.18 -17.84 7.32
N ALA A 12 6.00 -16.54 7.13
CA ALA A 12 5.21 -15.69 7.99
C ALA A 12 4.24 -14.87 7.13
N SER A 13 3.06 -14.60 7.67
CA SER A 13 2.07 -13.73 7.04
C SER A 13 1.59 -12.68 8.03
N PHE A 14 1.22 -11.53 7.48
CA PHE A 14 0.61 -10.45 8.22
C PHE A 14 -0.53 -9.89 7.38
N THR A 15 -1.54 -9.31 8.03
CA THR A 15 -2.66 -8.68 7.37
C THR A 15 -3.01 -7.39 8.10
N LYS A 16 -3.29 -6.36 7.32
CA LYS A 16 -3.75 -5.06 7.80
C LYS A 16 -4.79 -4.52 6.84
N THR A 17 -5.84 -3.93 7.39
CA THR A 17 -6.76 -3.11 6.60
C THR A 17 -6.05 -1.82 6.18
N VAL A 18 -5.86 -1.62 4.88
CA VAL A 18 -5.33 -0.37 4.34
C VAL A 18 -6.44 0.68 4.39
N SER A 19 -6.16 1.77 5.08
CA SER A 19 -7.06 2.91 5.21
C SER A 19 -6.58 4.09 4.36
N GLU A 20 -7.44 5.10 4.23
CA GLU A 20 -7.10 6.34 3.51
C GLU A 20 -5.86 7.03 4.11
N SER A 21 -5.67 6.97 5.44
CA SER A 21 -4.51 7.57 6.10
C SER A 21 -3.20 6.90 5.70
N ASP A 22 -3.20 5.60 5.40
CA ASP A 22 -2.02 4.87 4.95
C ASP A 22 -1.59 5.33 3.55
N VAL A 23 -2.56 5.49 2.66
CA VAL A 23 -2.34 5.95 1.28
C VAL A 23 -1.80 7.38 1.27
N TYR A 24 -2.39 8.29 2.04
CA TYR A 24 -1.93 9.68 2.09
C TYR A 24 -0.58 9.86 2.78
N GLN A 25 -0.31 9.11 3.84
CA GLN A 25 1.01 9.15 4.47
C GLN A 25 2.09 8.62 3.53
N PHE A 26 1.81 7.53 2.82
CA PHE A 26 2.75 7.00 1.84
C PHE A 26 2.99 7.99 0.69
N ALA A 27 1.95 8.60 0.12
CA ALA A 27 2.08 9.67 -0.87
C ALA A 27 2.93 10.85 -0.35
N GLY A 28 2.70 11.26 0.91
CA GLY A 28 3.47 12.31 1.57
C GLY A 28 4.95 11.98 1.73
N LEU A 29 5.28 10.72 2.00
CA LEU A 29 6.66 10.24 2.16
C LEU A 29 7.37 10.07 0.81
N THR A 30 6.69 9.52 -0.21
CA THR A 30 7.31 9.23 -1.51
C THR A 30 7.24 10.41 -2.48
N GLY A 31 6.33 11.34 -2.27
CA GLY A 31 5.99 12.39 -3.23
C GLY A 31 5.10 11.90 -4.39
N ASP A 32 4.64 10.65 -4.37
CA ASP A 32 3.72 10.13 -5.39
C ASP A 32 2.27 10.52 -5.09
N PHE A 33 1.89 11.66 -5.65
CA PHE A 33 0.53 12.22 -5.62
C PHE A 33 -0.24 11.97 -6.91
N SER A 34 0.04 10.86 -7.62
CA SER A 34 -0.70 10.53 -8.82
C SER A 34 -2.22 10.46 -8.53
N PRO A 35 -3.10 10.92 -9.45
CA PRO A 35 -4.54 11.08 -9.19
C PRO A 35 -5.25 9.80 -8.71
N ASN A 36 -4.72 8.63 -9.07
CA ASN A 36 -5.24 7.34 -8.63
C ASN A 36 -5.16 7.12 -7.12
N HIS A 37 -4.25 7.81 -6.44
CA HIS A 37 -4.06 7.71 -4.99
C HIS A 37 -4.78 8.81 -4.22
N VAL A 38 -4.92 10.01 -4.81
CA VAL A 38 -5.28 11.22 -4.04
C VAL A 38 -6.44 12.04 -4.60
N ASN A 39 -6.97 11.72 -5.77
CA ASN A 39 -8.04 12.50 -6.39
C ASN A 39 -9.31 11.66 -6.63
N LYS A 40 -10.23 11.70 -5.66
CA LYS A 40 -11.48 10.96 -5.70
C LYS A 40 -12.36 11.35 -6.90
N VAL A 41 -12.52 12.66 -7.15
CA VAL A 41 -13.36 13.17 -8.25
C VAL A 41 -12.84 12.72 -9.61
N TYR A 42 -11.53 12.68 -9.79
CA TYR A 42 -10.90 12.10 -10.98
C TYR A 42 -11.18 10.60 -11.08
N MET A 43 -11.01 9.88 -9.97
CA MET A 43 -11.11 8.42 -9.95
C MET A 43 -12.53 7.88 -10.04
N GLU A 44 -13.55 8.62 -9.63
CA GLU A 44 -14.97 8.28 -9.84
C GLU A 44 -15.31 8.15 -11.33
N LYS A 45 -14.57 8.85 -12.21
CA LYS A 45 -14.72 8.78 -13.67
C LYS A 45 -13.83 7.71 -14.31
N SER A 46 -12.93 7.11 -13.55
CA SER A 46 -12.03 6.06 -14.01
C SER A 46 -12.72 4.69 -13.97
N SER A 47 -12.11 3.69 -14.61
CA SER A 47 -12.56 2.29 -14.51
C SER A 47 -12.52 1.71 -13.10
N TYR A 48 -11.78 2.31 -12.18
CA TYR A 48 -11.69 1.84 -10.79
C TYR A 48 -12.82 2.39 -9.91
N GLY A 49 -13.38 3.55 -10.23
CA GLY A 49 -14.46 4.20 -9.46
C GLY A 49 -14.11 4.62 -8.03
N ARG A 50 -12.86 4.44 -7.58
CA ARG A 50 -12.38 4.75 -6.22
C ARG A 50 -10.87 4.97 -6.21
N LEU A 51 -10.36 5.53 -5.11
CA LEU A 51 -8.93 5.63 -4.87
C LEU A 51 -8.30 4.25 -4.68
N MET A 52 -7.07 4.10 -5.14
CA MET A 52 -6.27 2.88 -5.04
C MET A 52 -5.02 3.17 -4.21
N ALA A 53 -4.55 2.18 -3.44
CA ALA A 53 -3.26 2.29 -2.76
C ALA A 53 -2.10 2.21 -3.75
N HIS A 54 -0.91 2.68 -3.35
CA HIS A 54 0.34 2.48 -4.07
C HIS A 54 0.71 0.99 -4.13
N GLY A 55 1.42 0.60 -5.18
CA GLY A 55 1.83 -0.79 -5.46
C GLY A 55 3.32 -1.05 -5.26
#